data_AF-A0A9E4W403-F1
#
_entry.id   AF-A0A9E4W403-F1
#
_cell.length_a   1.000
_cell.length_b   1.000
_cell.length_c   1.000
_cell.angle_alpha   90.00
_cell.angle_beta   90.00
_cell.angle_gamma   90.00
#
_symmetry.space_group_name_H-M   'P 1'
#
loop_
_entity.id
_entity.type
_entity.pdbx_description
1 polymer ?
#
loop_
_entity_poly.entity_id
_entity_poly.type
_entity_poly.pdbx_seq_one_letter_code
_entity_poly.pdbx_strand_id
1 'polypeptide(L)'
;AVKEVMLRLAARRNGHRPPLLLALDLPTGLNPDTGEVDPACPEADVTIALGFPKRGLLAFPGAGRTGRLQIVDIGLPPDLAEEEEILLELLGPEWVSSRLPGRPLDSHKGTFGHVLVVAGSRSYVGAAFLACQAAVRVGAGLVTLATPQEVYPIAAGKLTEVIHFPLPGDAEGRIHPDAADLIRSVLPRYTCLLVGCGMGWSAGTTEFLERLLLADPAPRIPLIIDADGLNNLSRIPDWWRRLGGPATVTPHPGEMATLTETSTPELQRDRITTAGHWSSQWGVTVCLKGAFTVTADPGGMARVSPFANPGLASGGTGDVLTGIIAGFMAQGLSPTDATSCGVYLHGRAAQAIAEAVGNTGTVASDLIQVLPETISGLRRHPDAG
;
A
#
# COMPACT_ATOMS: atom_id res chain seq x y z
N ALA A 1 31.31 -29.15 7.24
CA ALA A 1 30.21 -30.00 7.75
C ALA A 1 28.83 -29.42 7.38
N VAL A 2 28.38 -28.30 7.96
CA VAL A 2 27.02 -27.75 7.72
C VAL A 2 26.72 -27.47 6.24
N LYS A 3 27.62 -26.74 5.55
CA LYS A 3 27.47 -26.43 4.11
C LYS A 3 27.27 -27.68 3.24
N GLU A 4 28.01 -28.76 3.53
CA GLU A 4 27.91 -30.00 2.77
C GLU A 4 26.58 -30.72 3.02
N VAL A 5 26.09 -30.71 4.26
CA VAL A 5 24.74 -31.23 4.59
C VAL A 5 23.67 -30.45 3.83
N MET A 6 23.76 -29.11 3.83
CA MET A 6 22.81 -28.26 3.11
C MET A 6 22.83 -28.51 1.60
N LEU A 7 24.01 -28.62 0.98
CA LEU A 7 24.13 -28.95 -0.45
C LEU A 7 23.53 -30.33 -0.78
N ARG A 8 23.73 -31.34 0.08
CA ARG A 8 23.13 -32.67 -0.08
C ARG A 8 21.60 -32.62 0.04
N LEU A 9 21.06 -31.83 0.97
CA LEU A 9 19.61 -31.61 1.12
C LEU A 9 19.02 -30.92 -0.12
N ALA A 10 19.66 -29.85 -0.60
CA ALA A 10 19.26 -29.14 -1.81
C ALA A 10 19.27 -30.07 -3.04
N ALA A 11 20.33 -30.87 -3.22
CA ALA A 11 20.39 -31.86 -4.28
C ALA A 11 19.27 -32.92 -4.16
N ARG A 12 18.93 -33.34 -2.93
CA ARG A 12 17.86 -34.31 -2.69
C ARG A 12 16.46 -33.73 -2.99
N ARG A 13 16.23 -32.44 -2.77
CA ARG A 13 15.00 -31.74 -3.18
C ARG A 13 14.78 -31.73 -4.69
N ASN A 14 15.83 -31.76 -5.49
CA ASN A 14 15.71 -31.83 -6.96
C ASN A 14 15.52 -33.26 -7.48
N GLY A 15 15.38 -34.26 -6.60
CA GLY A 15 15.20 -35.66 -6.96
C GLY A 15 13.73 -36.11 -7.07
N HIS A 16 13.53 -37.39 -7.42
CA HIS A 16 12.21 -37.99 -7.71
C HIS A 16 11.25 -38.09 -6.50
N ARG A 17 11.72 -37.79 -5.28
CA ARG A 17 10.92 -37.76 -4.03
C ARG A 17 11.54 -36.73 -3.08
N PRO A 18 11.24 -35.43 -3.27
CA PRO A 18 11.79 -34.40 -2.41
C PRO A 18 11.31 -34.63 -0.96
N PRO A 19 12.20 -34.54 0.05
CA PRO A 19 11.77 -34.50 1.43
C PRO A 19 11.05 -33.18 1.71
N LEU A 20 10.11 -33.19 2.65
CA LEU A 20 9.59 -31.97 3.25
C LEU A 20 10.69 -31.34 4.12
N LEU A 21 11.01 -30.07 3.89
CA LEU A 21 11.98 -29.32 4.67
C LEU A 21 11.27 -28.33 5.61
N LEU A 22 11.49 -28.53 6.91
CA LEU A 22 11.07 -27.64 7.97
C LEU A 22 12.30 -26.87 8.48
N ALA A 23 12.24 -25.55 8.45
CA ALA A 23 13.21 -24.71 9.15
C ALA A 23 12.64 -24.33 10.52
N LEU A 24 13.46 -24.50 11.57
CA LEU A 24 13.17 -23.99 12.90
C LEU A 24 13.90 -22.66 13.07
N ASP A 25 13.15 -21.65 13.47
CA ASP A 25 13.51 -20.23 13.54
C ASP A 25 13.77 -19.55 12.18
N LEU A 26 14.74 -20.03 11.40
CA LEU A 26 15.03 -19.54 10.06
C LEU A 26 15.74 -20.61 9.20
N PRO A 27 15.61 -20.56 7.85
CA PRO A 27 16.39 -21.42 6.97
C PRO A 27 17.90 -21.29 7.22
N THR A 28 18.58 -22.43 7.38
CA THR A 28 20.03 -22.43 7.63
C THR A 28 20.79 -21.81 6.45
N GLY A 29 21.54 -20.75 6.72
CA GLY A 29 22.27 -19.98 5.70
C GLY A 29 21.59 -18.69 5.28
N LEU A 30 20.41 -18.37 5.84
CA LEU A 30 19.75 -17.08 5.71
C LEU A 30 20.28 -16.09 6.78
N ASN A 31 20.57 -14.86 6.39
CA ASN A 31 20.90 -13.78 7.31
C ASN A 31 19.61 -13.20 7.91
N PRO A 32 19.41 -13.26 9.25
CA PRO A 32 18.17 -12.83 9.90
C PRO A 32 17.90 -11.33 9.75
N ASP A 33 18.93 -10.53 9.51
CA ASP A 33 18.84 -9.09 9.38
C ASP A 33 18.70 -8.68 7.91
N THR A 34 19.49 -9.22 6.99
CA THR A 34 19.48 -8.69 5.61
C THR A 34 18.58 -9.47 4.67
N GLY A 35 18.23 -10.72 5.01
CA GLY A 35 17.63 -11.65 4.06
C GLY A 35 18.59 -12.12 2.97
N GLU A 36 19.88 -11.79 3.04
CA GLU A 36 20.89 -12.41 2.20
C GLU A 36 20.96 -13.91 2.50
N VAL A 37 21.26 -14.70 1.46
CA VAL A 37 21.29 -16.16 1.57
C VAL A 37 22.63 -16.70 1.07
N ASP A 38 23.22 -17.61 1.84
CA ASP A 38 24.32 -18.43 1.33
C ASP A 38 23.81 -19.25 0.12
N PRO A 39 24.61 -19.41 -0.95
CA PRO A 39 24.22 -20.22 -2.11
C PRO A 39 23.82 -21.66 -1.78
N ALA A 40 24.26 -22.20 -0.64
CA ALA A 40 23.89 -23.52 -0.14
C ALA A 40 22.58 -23.54 0.66
N CYS A 41 21.98 -22.39 0.99
CA CYS A 41 20.72 -22.30 1.74
C CYS A 41 19.58 -23.00 0.95
N PRO A 42 19.05 -24.13 1.44
CA PRO A 42 17.93 -24.79 0.77
C PRO A 42 16.66 -23.95 0.93
N GLU A 43 15.72 -24.13 0.01
CA GLU A 43 14.36 -23.63 0.17
C GLU A 43 13.62 -24.53 1.16
N ALA A 44 13.04 -23.95 2.20
CA ALA A 44 12.16 -24.63 3.13
C ALA A 44 10.72 -24.68 2.58
N ASP A 45 9.97 -25.73 2.92
CA ASP A 45 8.53 -25.78 2.63
C ASP A 45 7.74 -25.03 3.70
N VAL A 46 8.22 -25.08 4.95
CA VAL A 46 7.67 -24.38 6.11
C VAL A 46 8.81 -23.86 6.97
N THR A 47 8.70 -22.63 7.47
CA THR A 47 9.58 -22.06 8.49
C THR A 47 8.75 -21.74 9.73
N ILE A 48 9.17 -22.23 10.89
CA ILE A 48 8.57 -21.92 12.18
C ILE A 48 9.46 -20.88 12.87
N ALA A 49 9.10 -19.60 12.76
CA ALA A 49 9.78 -18.52 13.48
C ALA A 49 9.43 -18.57 14.97
N LEU A 50 10.44 -18.50 15.84
CA LEU A 50 10.27 -18.60 17.29
C LEU A 50 10.19 -17.20 17.91
N GLY A 51 9.13 -16.94 18.67
CA GLY A 51 8.84 -15.60 19.21
C GLY A 51 8.44 -14.65 18.08
N PHE A 52 9.33 -13.74 17.72
CA PHE A 52 9.10 -12.78 16.62
C PHE A 52 9.77 -13.23 15.31
N PRO A 53 9.15 -12.95 14.14
CA PRO A 53 9.75 -13.20 12.85
C PRO A 53 10.93 -12.25 12.61
N LYS A 54 12.05 -12.79 12.13
CA LYS A 54 13.25 -12.02 11.82
C LYS A 54 13.04 -11.34 10.47
N ARG A 55 13.49 -10.08 10.32
CA ARG A 55 13.20 -9.26 9.13
C ARG A 55 13.70 -9.91 7.81
N GLY A 56 14.79 -10.68 7.87
CA GLY A 56 15.35 -11.43 6.75
C GLY A 56 14.44 -12.53 6.18
N LEU A 57 13.43 -12.99 6.94
CA LEU A 57 12.39 -13.91 6.47
C LEU A 57 11.39 -13.23 5.51
N LEU A 58 11.33 -11.90 5.53
CA LEU A 58 10.42 -11.07 4.75
C LEU A 58 11.15 -10.22 3.69
N ALA A 59 12.49 -10.33 3.63
CA ALA A 59 13.33 -9.65 2.66
C ALA A 59 13.84 -10.63 1.61
N PHE A 60 13.79 -10.26 0.32
CA PHE A 60 14.35 -11.07 -0.75
C PHE A 60 15.88 -10.89 -0.81
N PRO A 61 16.65 -11.95 -1.08
CA PRO A 61 16.21 -13.28 -1.53
C PRO A 61 15.71 -14.25 -0.43
N GLY A 62 15.91 -13.94 0.86
CA GLY A 62 15.59 -14.80 2.01
C GLY A 62 14.13 -15.25 2.10
N ALA A 63 13.19 -14.36 1.81
CA ALA A 63 11.77 -14.70 1.75
C ALA A 63 11.48 -15.82 0.73
N GLY A 64 12.24 -15.88 -0.37
CA GLY A 64 12.16 -16.96 -1.36
C GLY A 64 12.71 -18.31 -0.87
N ARG A 65 13.33 -18.37 0.32
CA ARG A 65 13.79 -19.60 0.97
C ARG A 65 12.93 -20.02 2.16
N THR A 66 11.97 -19.18 2.54
CA THR A 66 11.22 -19.33 3.81
C THR A 66 10.03 -20.30 3.69
N GLY A 67 9.47 -20.48 2.49
CA GLY A 67 8.25 -21.27 2.30
C GLY A 67 7.07 -20.66 3.05
N ARG A 68 6.19 -21.50 3.60
CA ARG A 68 5.11 -21.01 4.49
C ARG A 68 5.70 -20.61 5.85
N LEU A 69 5.63 -19.33 6.19
CA LEU A 69 6.03 -18.81 7.50
C LEU A 69 4.92 -19.05 8.53
N GLN A 70 5.28 -19.66 9.66
CA GLN A 70 4.44 -19.77 10.85
C GLN A 70 5.20 -19.15 12.02
N ILE A 71 4.55 -18.25 12.75
CA ILE A 71 5.12 -17.63 13.95
C ILE A 71 4.58 -18.39 15.15
N VAL A 72 5.46 -18.81 16.06
CA VAL A 72 5.10 -19.56 17.26
C VAL A 72 5.51 -18.77 18.48
N ASP A 73 4.53 -18.46 19.33
CA ASP A 73 4.78 -17.97 20.68
C ASP A 73 5.50 -19.05 21.48
N ILE A 74 6.64 -18.67 22.06
CA ILE A 74 7.50 -19.52 22.88
C ILE A 74 7.40 -19.16 24.37
N GLY A 75 6.42 -18.34 24.75
CA GLY A 75 6.21 -17.86 26.10
C GLY A 75 7.14 -16.72 26.48
N LEU A 76 7.44 -15.82 25.54
CA LEU A 76 8.12 -14.57 25.88
C LEU A 76 7.20 -13.77 26.83
N PRO A 77 7.71 -13.25 27.95
CA PRO A 77 6.90 -12.39 28.82
C PRO A 77 6.38 -11.18 28.03
N PRO A 78 5.12 -10.76 28.22
CA PRO A 78 4.69 -9.48 27.69
C PRO A 78 5.45 -8.34 28.39
N ASP A 79 5.47 -7.17 27.75
CA ASP A 79 6.01 -5.92 28.34
C ASP A 79 7.52 -5.98 28.66
N LEU A 80 8.29 -6.71 27.84
CA LEU A 80 9.75 -6.62 27.90
C LEU A 80 10.18 -5.20 27.53
N ALA A 81 11.09 -4.60 28.31
CA ALA A 81 11.56 -3.25 28.04
C ALA A 81 12.18 -3.12 26.64
N GLU A 82 12.80 -4.19 26.16
CA GLU A 82 13.39 -4.30 24.83
C GLU A 82 12.33 -4.24 23.70
N GLU A 83 11.05 -4.56 23.96
CA GLU A 83 9.99 -4.44 22.95
C GLU A 83 9.69 -2.98 22.61
N GLU A 84 9.82 -2.06 23.56
CA GLU A 84 9.62 -0.62 23.33
C GLU A 84 10.68 -0.03 22.38
N GLU A 85 11.84 -0.68 22.24
CA GLU A 85 12.91 -0.26 21.33
C GLU A 85 12.71 -0.78 19.89
N ILE A 86 11.76 -1.70 19.66
CA ILE A 86 11.50 -2.30 18.35
C ILE A 86 10.63 -1.37 17.51
N LEU A 87 11.25 -0.68 16.55
CA LEU A 87 10.57 0.18 15.57
C LEU A 87 10.21 -0.55 14.26
N LEU A 88 10.00 -1.87 14.34
CA LEU A 88 9.66 -2.72 13.19
C LEU A 88 8.60 -3.76 13.58
N GLU A 89 7.42 -3.65 13.00
CA GLU A 89 6.30 -4.55 13.25
C GLU A 89 5.92 -5.36 12.00
N LEU A 90 5.50 -6.61 12.19
CA LEU A 90 4.78 -7.36 11.16
C LEU A 90 3.27 -7.12 11.36
N LEU A 91 2.57 -6.74 10.29
CA LEU A 91 1.12 -6.51 10.35
C LEU A 91 0.38 -7.82 10.61
N GLY A 92 -0.30 -7.88 11.75
CA GLY A 92 -1.18 -8.98 12.15
C GLY A 92 -2.67 -8.62 12.04
N PRO A 93 -3.54 -9.63 11.92
CA PRO A 93 -4.98 -9.41 11.83
C PRO A 93 -5.59 -8.79 13.10
N GLU A 94 -5.09 -9.12 14.30
CA GLU A 94 -5.54 -8.51 15.57
C GLU A 94 -5.26 -7.01 15.62
N TRP A 95 -4.05 -6.61 15.21
CA TRP A 95 -3.67 -5.20 15.10
C TRP A 95 -4.61 -4.48 14.13
N VAL A 96 -4.81 -5.04 12.93
CA VAL A 96 -5.69 -4.40 11.93
C VAL A 96 -7.13 -4.33 12.42
N SER A 97 -7.67 -5.41 12.98
CA SER A 97 -9.04 -5.48 13.46
C SER A 97 -9.35 -4.41 14.52
N SER A 98 -8.43 -4.20 15.46
CA SER A 98 -8.56 -3.20 16.52
C SER A 98 -8.41 -1.74 16.04
N ARG A 99 -7.86 -1.52 14.84
CA ARG A 99 -7.74 -0.18 14.24
C ARG A 99 -8.78 0.09 13.15
N LEU A 100 -9.50 -0.91 12.64
CA LEU A 100 -10.53 -0.66 11.62
C LEU A 100 -11.59 0.33 12.14
N PRO A 101 -12.05 1.30 11.31
CA PRO A 101 -13.00 2.31 11.77
C PRO A 101 -14.31 1.71 12.30
N GLY A 102 -14.81 2.23 13.42
CA GLY A 102 -16.09 1.84 14.00
C GLY A 102 -17.27 2.08 13.05
N ARG A 103 -18.39 1.37 13.27
CA ARG A 103 -19.66 1.57 12.53
C ARG A 103 -20.83 1.74 13.50
N PRO A 104 -20.98 2.90 14.15
CA PRO A 104 -22.06 3.16 15.10
C PRO A 104 -23.44 3.06 14.43
N LEU A 105 -24.45 2.57 15.15
CA LEU A 105 -25.81 2.47 14.64
C LEU A 105 -26.43 3.84 14.36
N ASP A 106 -26.14 4.83 15.22
CA ASP A 106 -26.56 6.22 15.03
C ASP A 106 -25.51 6.98 14.21
N SER A 107 -25.40 6.62 12.93
CA SER A 107 -24.46 7.26 12.00
C SER A 107 -25.15 7.68 10.70
N HIS A 108 -24.54 8.67 10.04
CA HIS A 108 -24.95 9.13 8.72
C HIS A 108 -23.73 9.18 7.80
N LYS A 109 -23.95 9.42 6.49
CA LYS A 109 -22.85 9.53 5.51
C LYS A 109 -21.69 10.45 5.96
N GLY A 110 -21.97 11.60 6.58
CA GLY A 110 -20.93 12.51 7.09
C GLY A 110 -20.06 11.93 8.23
N THR A 111 -20.52 10.92 8.96
CA THR A 111 -19.78 10.25 10.05
C THR A 111 -18.55 9.52 9.50
N PHE A 112 -18.62 9.07 8.24
CA PHE A 112 -17.57 8.30 7.57
C PHE A 112 -16.77 9.14 6.57
N GLY A 113 -16.87 10.46 6.69
CA GLY A 113 -16.13 11.44 5.90
C GLY A 113 -16.47 11.50 4.42
N HIS A 114 -15.70 12.30 3.71
CA HIS A 114 -15.88 12.58 2.28
C HIS A 114 -14.52 12.62 1.59
N VAL A 115 -14.27 11.65 0.71
CA VAL A 115 -13.06 11.57 -0.11
C VAL A 115 -13.25 12.41 -1.38
N LEU A 116 -12.31 13.32 -1.66
CA LEU A 116 -12.12 13.88 -3.00
C LEU A 116 -11.03 13.07 -3.72
N VAL A 117 -11.37 12.49 -4.86
CA VAL A 117 -10.45 11.76 -5.74
C VAL A 117 -10.19 12.62 -6.96
N VAL A 118 -8.95 13.08 -7.16
CA VAL A 118 -8.51 13.79 -8.35
C VAL A 118 -7.73 12.79 -9.21
N ALA A 119 -8.39 12.27 -10.23
CA ALA A 119 -7.90 11.11 -10.97
C ALA A 119 -8.46 11.05 -12.39
N GLY A 120 -7.81 10.23 -13.20
CA GLY A 120 -8.24 9.89 -14.55
C GLY A 120 -7.83 10.93 -15.60
N SER A 121 -7.78 10.42 -16.82
CA SER A 121 -7.52 11.14 -18.06
C SER A 121 -8.13 10.32 -19.21
N ARG A 122 -8.13 10.85 -20.42
CA ARG A 122 -8.64 10.16 -21.62
C ARG A 122 -8.12 8.72 -21.75
N SER A 123 -6.83 8.51 -21.47
CA SER A 123 -6.17 7.20 -21.57
C SER A 123 -6.35 6.31 -20.34
N TYR A 124 -6.65 6.87 -19.17
CA TYR A 124 -6.61 6.16 -17.88
C TYR A 124 -7.89 6.29 -17.07
N VAL A 125 -9.06 6.20 -17.74
CA VAL A 125 -10.37 6.23 -17.08
C VAL A 125 -10.53 5.12 -16.03
N GLY A 126 -9.90 3.97 -16.24
CA GLY A 126 -9.95 2.82 -15.34
C GLY A 126 -9.36 3.10 -13.95
N ALA A 127 -8.30 3.90 -13.87
CA ALA A 127 -7.64 4.23 -12.60
C ALA A 127 -8.58 5.00 -11.66
N ALA A 128 -9.28 6.01 -12.20
CA ALA A 128 -10.29 6.76 -11.47
C ALA A 128 -11.44 5.86 -10.98
N PHE A 129 -11.91 4.92 -11.81
CA PHE A 129 -12.92 3.94 -11.41
C PHE A 129 -12.45 3.10 -10.24
N LEU A 130 -11.26 2.47 -10.34
CA LEU A 130 -10.76 1.54 -9.33
C LEU A 130 -10.55 2.23 -7.98
N ALA A 131 -9.92 3.41 -7.98
CA ALA A 131 -9.69 4.18 -6.76
C ALA A 131 -11.00 4.61 -6.08
N CYS A 132 -11.96 5.17 -6.85
CA CYS A 132 -13.22 5.60 -6.27
C CYS A 132 -14.04 4.43 -5.73
N GLN A 133 -14.14 3.33 -6.49
CA GLN A 133 -14.96 2.20 -6.08
C GLN A 133 -14.38 1.48 -4.86
N ALA A 134 -13.04 1.41 -4.76
CA ALA A 134 -12.39 0.89 -3.58
C ALA A 134 -12.70 1.73 -2.33
N ALA A 135 -12.62 3.07 -2.45
CA ALA A 135 -12.97 3.98 -1.35
C ALA A 135 -14.43 3.83 -0.88
N VAL A 136 -15.37 3.67 -1.82
CA VAL A 136 -16.78 3.37 -1.50
C VAL A 136 -16.90 2.03 -0.79
N ARG A 137 -16.25 0.97 -1.27
CA ARG A 137 -16.38 -0.39 -0.71
C ARG A 137 -15.76 -0.58 0.66
N VAL A 138 -14.73 0.18 1.01
CA VAL A 138 -14.21 0.21 2.39
C VAL A 138 -15.04 1.13 3.30
N GLY A 139 -16.08 1.75 2.74
CA GLY A 139 -17.16 2.42 3.45
C GLY A 139 -16.89 3.88 3.76
N ALA A 140 -16.14 4.60 2.92
CA ALA A 140 -16.17 6.06 2.94
C ALA A 140 -17.62 6.55 2.85
N GLY A 141 -17.95 7.61 3.57
CA GLY A 141 -19.32 8.13 3.63
C GLY A 141 -19.81 8.74 2.33
N LEU A 142 -18.93 9.49 1.69
CA LEU A 142 -19.10 10.09 0.38
C LEU A 142 -17.79 10.00 -0.40
N VAL A 143 -17.89 9.88 -1.71
CA VAL A 143 -16.75 9.95 -2.63
C VAL A 143 -17.11 10.88 -3.77
N THR A 144 -16.26 11.87 -4.05
CA THR A 144 -16.37 12.73 -5.23
C THR A 144 -15.17 12.48 -6.15
N LEU A 145 -15.43 12.22 -7.43
CA LEU A 145 -14.42 12.16 -8.48
C LEU A 145 -14.31 13.53 -9.18
N ALA A 146 -13.15 14.16 -9.06
CA ALA A 146 -12.74 15.29 -9.87
C ALA A 146 -11.89 14.78 -11.05
N THR A 147 -12.41 14.93 -12.28
CA THR A 147 -11.82 14.35 -13.50
C THR A 147 -12.08 15.27 -14.69
N PRO A 148 -11.31 15.20 -15.79
CA PRO A 148 -11.56 16.02 -16.97
C PRO A 148 -12.99 15.88 -17.49
N GLN A 149 -13.59 16.97 -17.95
CA GLN A 149 -14.99 17.01 -18.38
C GLN A 149 -15.32 16.02 -19.52
N GLU A 150 -14.34 15.70 -20.35
CA GLU A 150 -14.45 14.68 -21.41
C GLU A 150 -14.45 13.24 -20.88
N VAL A 151 -13.85 12.99 -19.71
CA VAL A 151 -13.82 11.67 -19.05
C VAL A 151 -15.11 11.43 -18.27
N TYR A 152 -15.73 12.50 -17.76
CA TYR A 152 -16.93 12.44 -16.92
C TYR A 152 -18.04 11.51 -17.46
N PRO A 153 -18.49 11.58 -18.73
CA PRO A 153 -19.57 10.71 -19.22
C PRO A 153 -19.21 9.22 -19.12
N ILE A 154 -17.95 8.86 -19.36
CA ILE A 154 -17.46 7.47 -19.27
C ILE A 154 -17.38 7.04 -17.81
N ALA A 155 -16.85 7.90 -16.94
CA ALA A 155 -16.76 7.62 -15.51
C ALA A 155 -18.15 7.50 -14.86
N ALA A 156 -19.09 8.38 -15.20
CA ALA A 156 -20.47 8.35 -14.71
C ALA A 156 -21.23 7.10 -15.14
N GLY A 157 -20.91 6.55 -16.32
CA GLY A 157 -21.46 5.26 -16.75
C GLY A 157 -20.94 4.05 -15.96
N LYS A 158 -19.81 4.19 -15.24
CA LYS A 158 -19.21 3.12 -14.43
C LYS A 158 -19.40 3.30 -12.92
N LEU A 159 -19.53 4.54 -12.46
CA LEU A 159 -19.57 4.92 -11.04
C LEU A 159 -20.92 5.54 -10.69
N THR A 160 -21.84 4.70 -10.19
CA THR A 160 -23.22 5.12 -9.89
C THR A 160 -23.30 5.91 -8.59
N GLU A 161 -22.56 5.49 -7.56
CA GLU A 161 -22.61 6.05 -6.22
C GLU A 161 -21.71 7.28 -6.03
N VAL A 162 -20.74 7.47 -6.93
CA VAL A 162 -19.73 8.53 -6.84
C VAL A 162 -20.30 9.85 -7.34
N ILE A 163 -20.08 10.91 -6.59
CA ILE A 163 -20.40 12.29 -7.00
C ILE A 163 -19.36 12.73 -8.03
N HIS A 164 -19.77 13.37 -9.11
CA HIS A 164 -18.84 13.83 -10.15
C HIS A 164 -18.61 15.33 -10.06
N PHE A 165 -17.35 15.75 -10.15
CA PHE A 165 -16.91 17.13 -10.23
C PHE A 165 -16.08 17.33 -11.51
N PRO A 166 -16.72 17.52 -12.67
CA PRO A 166 -16.02 17.69 -13.94
C PRO A 166 -15.11 18.92 -13.92
N LEU A 167 -13.87 18.76 -14.40
CA LEU A 167 -12.85 19.81 -14.46
C LEU A 167 -12.52 20.17 -15.91
N PRO A 168 -12.03 21.40 -16.18
CA PRO A 168 -11.42 21.75 -17.46
C PRO A 168 -10.30 20.77 -17.81
N GLY A 169 -10.30 20.28 -19.06
CA GLY A 169 -9.28 19.38 -19.58
C GLY A 169 -8.33 20.06 -20.57
N ASP A 170 -7.12 19.52 -20.74
CA ASP A 170 -6.20 19.88 -21.83
C ASP A 170 -6.56 19.15 -23.14
N ALA A 171 -5.83 19.41 -24.22
CA ALA A 171 -6.10 18.81 -25.54
C ALA A 171 -5.95 17.27 -25.56
N GLU A 172 -5.10 16.74 -24.69
CA GLU A 172 -4.84 15.31 -24.50
C GLU A 172 -5.83 14.64 -23.53
N GLY A 173 -6.73 15.42 -22.92
CA GLY A 173 -7.73 14.93 -21.98
C GLY A 173 -7.22 14.65 -20.59
N ARG A 174 -6.21 15.39 -20.14
CA ARG A 174 -5.74 15.47 -18.75
C ARG A 174 -6.35 16.70 -18.08
N ILE A 175 -6.14 16.85 -16.78
CA ILE A 175 -6.66 18.00 -16.03
C ILE A 175 -5.85 19.27 -16.38
N HIS A 176 -6.52 20.36 -16.72
CA HIS A 176 -5.89 21.63 -17.02
C HIS A 176 -5.36 22.31 -15.73
N PRO A 177 -4.21 23.02 -15.74
CA PRO A 177 -3.66 23.72 -14.58
C PRO A 177 -4.64 24.62 -13.82
N ASP A 178 -5.49 25.35 -14.54
CA ASP A 178 -6.46 26.28 -13.95
C ASP A 178 -7.56 25.59 -13.12
N ALA A 179 -7.71 24.28 -13.26
CA ALA A 179 -8.63 23.51 -12.43
C ALA A 179 -8.20 23.46 -10.94
N ALA A 180 -6.94 23.79 -10.62
CA ALA A 180 -6.44 23.77 -9.25
C ALA A 180 -7.24 24.73 -8.34
N ASP A 181 -7.54 25.94 -8.81
CA ASP A 181 -8.29 26.93 -8.03
C ASP A 181 -9.75 26.51 -7.80
N LEU A 182 -10.35 25.84 -8.80
CA LEU A 182 -11.70 25.27 -8.65
C LEU A 182 -11.73 24.24 -7.53
N ILE A 183 -10.76 23.32 -7.49
CA ILE A 183 -10.66 22.33 -6.42
C ILE A 183 -10.39 22.99 -5.07
N ARG A 184 -9.43 23.91 -4.99
CA ARG A 184 -9.10 24.61 -3.74
C ARG A 184 -10.31 25.33 -3.14
N SER A 185 -11.18 25.92 -3.98
CA SER A 185 -12.39 26.61 -3.52
C SER A 185 -13.42 25.69 -2.84
N VAL A 186 -13.43 24.39 -3.19
CA VAL A 186 -14.37 23.40 -2.63
C VAL A 186 -13.71 22.44 -1.64
N LEU A 187 -12.38 22.49 -1.52
CA LEU A 187 -11.59 21.59 -0.67
C LEU A 187 -12.07 21.51 0.79
N PRO A 188 -12.55 22.59 1.44
CA PRO A 188 -13.04 22.53 2.83
C PRO A 188 -14.25 21.60 3.06
N ARG A 189 -14.89 21.09 2.00
CA ARG A 189 -16.02 20.14 2.09
C ARG A 189 -15.57 18.70 2.34
N TYR A 190 -14.30 18.40 2.09
CA TYR A 190 -13.77 17.04 2.07
C TYR A 190 -12.92 16.78 3.31
N THR A 191 -12.87 15.53 3.73
CA THR A 191 -12.05 15.09 4.87
C THR A 191 -10.74 14.43 4.41
N CYS A 192 -10.63 14.05 3.14
CA CYS A 192 -9.45 13.41 2.57
C CYS A 192 -9.32 13.75 1.08
N LEU A 193 -8.08 13.95 0.61
CA LEU A 193 -7.74 14.15 -0.80
C LEU A 193 -6.87 12.99 -1.30
N LEU A 194 -7.29 12.34 -2.38
CA LEU A 194 -6.49 11.41 -3.17
C LEU A 194 -6.14 12.07 -4.50
N VAL A 195 -4.87 12.08 -4.88
CA VAL A 195 -4.37 12.59 -6.16
C VAL A 195 -3.52 11.54 -6.88
N GLY A 196 -3.64 11.49 -8.21
CA GLY A 196 -2.56 10.98 -9.07
C GLY A 196 -2.92 9.78 -9.94
N CYS A 197 -3.88 8.94 -9.53
CA CYS A 197 -4.30 7.75 -10.28
C CYS A 197 -4.72 8.09 -11.72
N GLY A 198 -3.89 7.74 -12.72
CA GLY A 198 -4.19 7.91 -14.13
C GLY A 198 -4.34 9.35 -14.63
N MET A 199 -3.71 10.34 -13.96
CA MET A 199 -3.77 11.74 -14.39
C MET A 199 -2.88 12.03 -15.61
N GLY A 200 -1.97 11.12 -15.95
CA GLY A 200 -0.97 11.30 -16.97
C GLY A 200 0.18 12.23 -16.54
N TRP A 201 1.16 12.37 -17.43
CA TRP A 201 2.41 13.06 -17.15
C TRP A 201 2.64 14.17 -18.17
N SER A 202 2.73 15.42 -17.69
CA SER A 202 2.96 16.60 -18.54
C SER A 202 3.42 17.79 -17.69
N ALA A 203 3.94 18.83 -18.34
CA ALA A 203 4.25 20.08 -17.65
C ALA A 203 2.98 20.71 -17.05
N GLY A 204 1.84 20.65 -17.75
CA GLY A 204 0.56 21.13 -17.24
C GLY A 204 0.05 20.33 -16.04
N THR A 205 0.21 19.01 -16.03
CA THR A 205 -0.15 18.20 -14.86
C THR A 205 0.77 18.50 -13.67
N THR A 206 2.05 18.75 -13.91
CA THR A 206 3.00 19.17 -12.86
C THR A 206 2.59 20.52 -12.27
N GLU A 207 2.29 21.50 -13.11
CA GLU A 207 1.81 22.83 -12.68
C GLU A 207 0.48 22.75 -11.93
N PHE A 208 -0.47 21.93 -12.40
CA PHE A 208 -1.72 21.67 -11.71
C PHE A 208 -1.48 21.17 -10.27
N LEU A 209 -0.62 20.17 -10.10
CA LEU A 209 -0.31 19.60 -8.78
C LEU A 209 0.41 20.61 -7.88
N GLU A 210 1.33 21.40 -8.43
CA GLU A 210 2.02 22.44 -7.68
C GLU A 210 1.03 23.47 -7.14
N ARG A 211 0.13 23.98 -7.99
CA ARG A 211 -0.91 24.94 -7.61
C ARG A 211 -1.91 24.35 -6.62
N LEU A 212 -2.26 23.08 -6.76
CA LEU A 212 -3.24 22.41 -5.89
C LEU A 212 -2.67 22.08 -4.50
N LEU A 213 -1.48 21.48 -4.46
CA LEU A 213 -0.92 20.85 -3.25
C LEU A 213 0.10 21.72 -2.52
N LEU A 214 0.82 22.57 -3.25
CA LEU A 214 2.05 23.22 -2.77
C LEU A 214 1.99 24.76 -2.79
N ALA A 215 0.86 25.33 -3.19
CA ALA A 215 0.59 26.76 -3.11
C ALA A 215 0.23 27.17 -1.67
N ASP A 216 0.56 28.39 -1.27
CA ASP A 216 0.21 28.92 0.06
C ASP A 216 -1.22 29.54 0.06
N PRO A 217 -2.10 29.21 1.02
CA PRO A 217 -1.99 28.13 2.00
C PRO A 217 -2.16 26.74 1.36
N ALA A 218 -1.27 25.83 1.74
CA ALA A 218 -1.32 24.44 1.29
C ALA A 218 -2.45 23.68 2.01
N PRO A 219 -3.08 22.68 1.35
CA PRO A 219 -4.09 21.83 1.96
C PRO A 219 -3.68 21.29 3.33
N ARG A 220 -4.61 21.33 4.29
CA ARG A 220 -4.41 20.83 5.67
C ARG A 220 -5.11 19.48 5.93
N ILE A 221 -5.96 19.03 5.01
CA ILE A 221 -6.64 17.73 5.11
C ILE A 221 -5.67 16.59 4.76
N PRO A 222 -5.90 15.37 5.28
CA PRO A 222 -5.18 14.17 4.86
C PRO A 222 -5.07 14.02 3.34
N LEU A 223 -3.85 13.74 2.87
CA LEU A 223 -3.49 13.66 1.45
C LEU A 223 -2.87 12.30 1.11
N ILE A 224 -3.29 11.71 -0.01
CA ILE A 224 -2.63 10.55 -0.63
C ILE A 224 -2.17 10.95 -2.02
N ILE A 225 -0.90 10.70 -2.34
CA ILE A 225 -0.33 10.90 -3.67
C ILE A 225 0.18 9.55 -4.19
N ASP A 226 -0.34 9.14 -5.35
CA ASP A 226 0.02 7.88 -6.00
C ASP A 226 0.32 8.08 -7.50
N ALA A 227 0.95 7.08 -8.12
CA ALA A 227 1.06 6.95 -9.57
C ALA A 227 1.59 8.21 -10.28
N ASP A 228 0.84 8.74 -11.26
CA ASP A 228 1.23 9.94 -12.00
C ASP A 228 1.33 11.18 -11.09
N GLY A 229 0.64 11.19 -9.95
CA GLY A 229 0.85 12.19 -8.91
C GLY A 229 2.30 12.23 -8.46
N LEU A 230 2.89 11.06 -8.16
CA LEU A 230 4.28 10.93 -7.76
C LEU A 230 5.25 11.27 -8.90
N ASN A 231 4.97 10.81 -10.13
CA ASN A 231 5.82 11.06 -11.30
C ASN A 231 5.89 12.53 -11.73
N ASN A 232 4.83 13.31 -11.48
CA ASN A 232 4.84 14.76 -11.71
C ASN A 232 5.44 15.49 -10.49
N LEU A 233 5.14 15.04 -9.27
CA LEU A 233 5.68 15.61 -8.03
C LEU A 233 7.20 15.49 -7.94
N SER A 234 7.79 14.41 -8.48
CA SER A 234 9.23 14.21 -8.55
C SER A 234 9.96 15.28 -9.36
N ARG A 235 9.24 16.08 -10.17
CA ARG A 235 9.82 17.20 -10.92
C ARG A 235 9.80 18.52 -10.15
N ILE A 236 9.21 18.55 -8.96
CA ILE A 236 9.10 19.74 -8.12
C ILE A 236 10.09 19.59 -6.97
N PRO A 237 11.19 20.37 -6.96
CA PRO A 237 12.18 20.29 -5.88
C PRO A 237 11.56 20.58 -4.51
N ASP A 238 12.03 19.87 -3.49
CA ASP A 238 11.65 20.06 -2.09
C ASP A 238 10.13 20.06 -1.83
N TRP A 239 9.34 19.36 -2.67
CA TRP A 239 7.88 19.35 -2.58
C TRP A 239 7.37 18.99 -1.18
N TRP A 240 8.06 18.10 -0.47
CA TRP A 240 7.68 17.63 0.87
C TRP A 240 7.71 18.76 1.90
N ARG A 241 8.60 19.74 1.74
CA ARG A 241 8.69 20.91 2.63
C ARG A 241 7.51 21.87 2.47
N ARG A 242 6.80 21.78 1.34
CA ARG A 242 5.68 22.66 0.97
C ARG A 242 4.32 22.03 1.22
N LEU A 243 4.28 20.75 1.60
CA LEU A 243 3.05 20.10 2.02
C LEU A 243 2.53 20.71 3.32
N GLY A 244 1.22 20.93 3.37
CA GLY A 244 0.57 21.62 4.48
C GLY A 244 0.01 20.73 5.58
N GLY A 245 -0.25 19.46 5.27
CA GLY A 245 -1.00 18.56 6.12
C GLY A 245 -0.44 17.13 6.12
N PRO A 246 -1.05 16.24 6.91
CA PRO A 246 -0.64 14.85 6.97
C PRO A 246 -0.78 14.18 5.60
N ALA A 247 0.29 13.50 5.14
CA ALA A 247 0.32 12.91 3.81
C ALA A 247 0.85 11.47 3.81
N THR A 248 0.38 10.69 2.83
CA THR A 248 0.93 9.39 2.42
C THR A 248 1.36 9.45 0.96
N VAL A 249 2.53 8.92 0.66
CA VAL A 249 2.96 8.58 -0.70
C VAL A 249 3.00 7.06 -0.86
N THR A 250 2.54 6.55 -1.99
CA THR A 250 2.41 5.10 -2.24
C THR A 250 3.28 4.59 -3.40
N PRO A 251 4.60 4.86 -3.45
CA PRO A 251 5.41 4.50 -4.60
C PRO A 251 5.62 2.98 -4.72
N HIS A 252 5.59 2.47 -5.95
CA HIS A 252 6.26 1.21 -6.29
C HIS A 252 7.77 1.46 -6.45
N PRO A 253 8.64 0.43 -6.54
CA PRO A 253 10.09 0.64 -6.54
C PRO A 253 10.60 1.59 -7.64
N GLY A 254 10.03 1.55 -8.85
CA GLY A 254 10.34 2.51 -9.92
C GLY A 254 9.92 3.97 -9.65
N GLU A 255 8.74 4.20 -9.07
CA GLU A 255 8.28 5.53 -8.64
C GLU A 255 9.19 6.04 -7.52
N MET A 256 9.56 5.18 -6.57
CA MET A 256 10.48 5.52 -5.48
C MET A 256 11.85 5.91 -6.03
N ALA A 257 12.42 5.11 -6.92
CA ALA A 257 13.68 5.40 -7.62
C ALA A 257 13.66 6.77 -8.31
N THR A 258 12.52 7.13 -8.92
CA THR A 258 12.33 8.43 -9.58
C THR A 258 12.27 9.57 -8.57
N LEU A 259 11.56 9.39 -7.45
CA LEU A 259 11.45 10.41 -6.39
C LEU A 259 12.75 10.67 -5.65
N THR A 260 13.60 9.65 -5.53
CA THR A 260 14.82 9.69 -4.71
C THR A 260 16.10 9.81 -5.53
N GLU A 261 15.99 9.79 -6.87
CA GLU A 261 17.12 9.81 -7.81
C GLU A 261 18.12 8.65 -7.56
N THR A 262 17.62 7.49 -7.12
CA THR A 262 18.42 6.28 -6.85
C THR A 262 17.99 5.12 -7.74
N SER A 263 18.78 4.05 -7.78
CA SER A 263 18.43 2.88 -8.59
C SER A 263 17.45 1.93 -7.89
N THR A 264 16.53 1.31 -8.65
CA THR A 264 15.62 0.27 -8.12
C THR A 264 16.36 -0.89 -7.44
N PRO A 265 17.46 -1.45 -7.99
CA PRO A 265 18.19 -2.54 -7.33
C PRO A 265 18.74 -2.15 -5.96
N GLU A 266 19.17 -0.90 -5.79
CA GLU A 266 19.73 -0.41 -4.53
C GLU A 266 18.66 -0.25 -3.46
N LEU A 267 17.52 0.35 -3.79
CA LEU A 267 16.34 0.47 -2.91
C LEU A 267 15.79 -0.90 -2.47
N GLN A 268 15.83 -1.88 -3.38
CA GLN A 268 15.31 -3.22 -3.12
C GLN A 268 16.20 -4.04 -2.17
N ARG A 269 17.48 -3.66 -1.95
CA ARG A 269 18.38 -4.36 -1.01
C ARG A 269 17.93 -4.22 0.44
N ASP A 270 17.45 -3.03 0.82
CA ASP A 270 16.91 -2.79 2.15
C ASP A 270 15.74 -1.80 2.08
N ARG A 271 14.58 -2.36 1.75
CA ARG A 271 13.33 -1.59 1.60
C ARG A 271 12.83 -1.01 2.92
N ILE A 272 13.10 -1.68 4.03
CA ILE A 272 12.66 -1.24 5.37
C ILE A 272 13.41 0.03 5.73
N THR A 273 14.75 -0.02 5.67
CA THR A 273 15.60 1.15 5.92
C THR A 273 15.31 2.27 4.92
N THR A 274 15.13 1.94 3.64
CA THR A 274 14.77 2.91 2.60
C THR A 274 13.48 3.65 2.91
N ALA A 275 12.39 2.93 3.20
CA ALA A 275 11.10 3.54 3.47
C ALA A 275 11.15 4.40 4.73
N GLY A 276 11.80 3.91 5.80
CA GLY A 276 11.99 4.66 7.05
C GLY A 276 12.78 5.95 6.85
N HIS A 277 13.90 5.89 6.13
CA HIS A 277 14.74 7.05 5.84
C HIS A 277 13.95 8.15 5.13
N TRP A 278 13.28 7.82 4.03
CA TRP A 278 12.57 8.81 3.23
C TRP A 278 11.28 9.30 3.88
N SER A 279 10.61 8.44 4.65
CA SER A 279 9.46 8.83 5.48
C SER A 279 9.83 9.90 6.50
N SER A 280 10.92 9.68 7.23
CA SER A 280 11.46 10.65 8.19
C SER A 280 11.93 11.94 7.51
N GLN A 281 12.68 11.81 6.41
CA GLN A 281 13.21 12.95 5.63
C GLN A 281 12.10 13.84 5.04
N TRP A 282 11.04 13.23 4.53
CA TRP A 282 9.92 13.95 3.91
C TRP A 282 8.86 14.40 4.92
N GLY A 283 8.83 13.82 6.12
CA GLY A 283 7.79 14.10 7.10
C GLY A 283 6.42 13.54 6.69
N VAL A 284 6.38 12.50 5.86
CA VAL A 284 5.16 11.88 5.33
C VAL A 284 5.19 10.37 5.51
N THR A 285 4.04 9.71 5.57
CA THR A 285 3.98 8.24 5.56
C THR A 285 4.39 7.72 4.18
N VAL A 286 5.29 6.74 4.14
CA VAL A 286 5.74 6.09 2.89
C VAL A 286 5.23 4.66 2.83
N CYS A 287 4.44 4.35 1.80
CA CYS A 287 4.00 3.00 1.47
C CYS A 287 4.80 2.48 0.26
N LEU A 288 5.93 1.83 0.52
CA LEU A 288 6.79 1.26 -0.53
C LEU A 288 6.22 -0.08 -1.01
N LYS A 289 5.44 -0.04 -2.10
CA LYS A 289 4.70 -1.18 -2.67
C LYS A 289 5.66 -2.29 -3.14
N GLY A 290 5.21 -3.54 -3.06
CA GLY A 290 5.93 -4.74 -3.51
C GLY A 290 5.51 -5.96 -2.69
N ALA A 291 6.07 -7.14 -2.98
CA ALA A 291 5.89 -8.30 -2.09
C ALA A 291 6.40 -7.96 -0.69
N PHE A 292 5.63 -8.20 0.37
CA PHE A 292 5.91 -7.66 1.71
C PHE A 292 6.03 -6.12 1.69
N THR A 293 4.95 -5.43 1.29
CA THR A 293 4.89 -3.95 1.30
C THR A 293 5.31 -3.40 2.65
N VAL A 294 6.14 -2.35 2.63
CA VAL A 294 6.60 -1.64 3.82
C VAL A 294 5.84 -0.33 3.95
N THR A 295 5.25 -0.08 5.12
CA THR A 295 4.66 1.20 5.51
C THR A 295 5.52 1.82 6.59
N ALA A 296 6.16 2.95 6.32
CA ALA A 296 6.95 3.69 7.30
C ALA A 296 6.27 5.00 7.68
N ASP A 297 6.34 5.36 8.96
CA ASP A 297 5.86 6.65 9.46
C ASP A 297 7.01 7.65 9.69
N PRO A 298 6.71 8.95 9.82
CA PRO A 298 7.75 9.97 10.02
C PRO A 298 8.48 9.85 11.37
N GLY A 299 7.87 9.15 12.34
CA GLY A 299 8.40 8.92 13.68
C GLY A 299 9.43 7.79 13.76
N GLY A 300 9.58 7.01 12.69
CA GLY A 300 10.58 5.95 12.55
C GLY A 300 10.02 4.53 12.64
N MET A 301 8.74 4.35 12.95
CA MET A 301 8.13 3.03 12.95
C MET A 301 7.93 2.53 11.52
N ALA A 302 8.31 1.30 11.26
CA ALA A 302 8.05 0.60 10.02
C ALA A 302 7.18 -0.63 10.24
N ARG A 303 6.19 -0.83 9.37
CA ARG A 303 5.28 -1.98 9.39
C ARG A 303 5.37 -2.76 8.09
N VAL A 304 5.55 -4.06 8.18
CA VAL A 304 5.69 -4.96 7.02
C VAL A 304 4.41 -5.76 6.86
N SER A 305 3.86 -5.76 5.65
CA SER A 305 2.77 -6.64 5.28
C SER A 305 3.24 -8.09 5.17
N PRO A 306 2.51 -9.08 5.71
CA PRO A 306 2.92 -10.48 5.63
C PRO A 306 2.69 -11.09 4.23
N PHE A 307 2.08 -10.34 3.30
CA PHE A 307 1.62 -10.88 2.03
C PHE A 307 2.63 -10.69 0.89
N ALA A 308 2.92 -11.78 0.18
CA ALA A 308 3.59 -11.80 -1.11
C ALA A 308 2.71 -12.54 -2.12
N ASN A 309 1.93 -11.79 -2.91
CA ASN A 309 0.96 -12.36 -3.84
C ASN A 309 1.27 -11.93 -5.28
N PRO A 310 1.72 -12.84 -6.16
CA PRO A 310 1.98 -12.53 -7.57
C PRO A 310 0.75 -12.04 -8.34
N GLY A 311 -0.47 -12.43 -7.96
CA GLY A 311 -1.71 -11.96 -8.56
C GLY A 311 -1.95 -10.45 -8.40
N LEU A 312 -1.25 -9.79 -7.47
CA LEU A 312 -1.26 -8.33 -7.34
C LEU A 312 -0.36 -7.62 -8.35
N ALA A 313 0.50 -8.34 -9.09
CA ALA A 313 1.37 -7.79 -10.14
C ALA A 313 0.61 -7.55 -11.46
N SER A 314 -0.56 -6.91 -11.37
CA SER A 314 -1.43 -6.57 -12.48
C SER A 314 -1.80 -5.08 -12.43
N GLY A 315 -2.05 -4.48 -13.60
CA GLY A 315 -2.40 -3.07 -13.70
C GLY A 315 -3.68 -2.73 -12.89
N GLY A 316 -3.65 -1.62 -12.17
CA GLY A 316 -4.79 -1.09 -11.41
C GLY A 316 -4.95 -1.58 -9.97
N THR A 317 -4.19 -2.60 -9.53
CA THR A 317 -4.24 -3.04 -8.12
C THR A 317 -3.74 -1.94 -7.17
N GLY A 318 -2.75 -1.16 -7.61
CA GLY A 318 -2.29 0.05 -6.91
C GLY A 318 -3.41 1.09 -6.74
N ASP A 319 -4.22 1.34 -7.76
CA ASP A 319 -5.34 2.28 -7.66
C ASP A 319 -6.39 1.82 -6.63
N VAL A 320 -6.64 0.50 -6.56
CA VAL A 320 -7.50 -0.09 -5.53
C VAL A 320 -6.92 0.14 -4.13
N LEU A 321 -5.62 -0.14 -3.93
CA LEU A 321 -4.95 0.11 -2.65
C LEU A 321 -5.07 1.59 -2.23
N THR A 322 -4.79 2.51 -3.14
CA THR A 322 -4.86 3.96 -2.86
C THR A 322 -6.28 4.40 -2.51
N GLY A 323 -7.30 3.84 -3.18
CA GLY A 323 -8.71 4.06 -2.81
C GLY A 323 -9.09 3.50 -1.43
N ILE A 324 -8.60 2.31 -1.08
CA ILE A 324 -8.78 1.72 0.27
C ILE A 324 -8.21 2.67 1.33
N ILE A 325 -6.97 3.13 1.14
CA ILE A 325 -6.28 4.02 2.09
C ILE A 325 -7.04 5.32 2.26
N ALA A 326 -7.46 5.96 1.15
CA ALA A 326 -8.23 7.20 1.20
C ALA A 326 -9.58 7.02 1.91
N GLY A 327 -10.26 5.90 1.67
CA GLY A 327 -11.51 5.59 2.36
C GLY A 327 -11.34 5.44 3.86
N PHE A 328 -10.23 4.85 4.32
CA PHE A 328 -9.91 4.75 5.75
C PHE A 328 -9.48 6.07 6.37
N MET A 329 -8.68 6.88 5.66
CA MET A 329 -8.33 8.23 6.14
C MET A 329 -9.56 9.12 6.28
N ALA A 330 -10.50 9.08 5.33
CA ALA A 330 -11.74 9.83 5.43
C ALA A 330 -12.60 9.43 6.65
N GLN A 331 -12.50 8.18 7.10
CA GLN A 331 -13.17 7.67 8.29
C GLN A 331 -12.44 8.01 9.60
N GLY A 332 -11.36 8.80 9.54
CA GLY A 332 -10.67 9.34 10.71
C GLY A 332 -9.39 8.59 11.12
N LEU A 333 -8.94 7.61 10.34
CA LEU A 333 -7.62 7.01 10.61
C LEU A 333 -6.49 7.95 10.23
N SER A 334 -5.42 7.89 11.02
CA SER A 334 -4.16 8.57 10.70
C SER A 334 -3.59 8.06 9.36
N PRO A 335 -2.72 8.83 8.68
CA PRO A 335 -2.11 8.36 7.44
C PRO A 335 -1.44 7.00 7.57
N THR A 336 -0.67 6.81 8.65
CA THR A 336 0.05 5.57 8.94
C THR A 336 -0.90 4.41 9.21
N ASP A 337 -1.95 4.60 10.03
CA ASP A 337 -2.89 3.53 10.35
C ASP A 337 -3.76 3.16 9.15
N ALA A 338 -4.25 4.15 8.41
CA ALA A 338 -5.05 3.94 7.20
C ALA A 338 -4.24 3.19 6.13
N THR A 339 -2.97 3.54 5.99
CA THR A 339 -2.04 2.89 5.05
C THR A 339 -1.75 1.46 5.47
N SER A 340 -1.43 1.24 6.74
CA SER A 340 -1.15 -0.10 7.31
C SER A 340 -2.36 -1.03 7.19
N CYS A 341 -3.54 -0.57 7.61
CA CYS A 341 -4.80 -1.31 7.48
C CYS A 341 -5.15 -1.56 6.01
N GLY A 342 -4.92 -0.56 5.15
CA GLY A 342 -5.23 -0.66 3.72
C GLY A 342 -4.35 -1.68 3.00
N VAL A 343 -3.05 -1.67 3.26
CA VAL A 343 -2.08 -2.64 2.73
C VAL A 343 -2.42 -4.06 3.18
N TYR A 344 -2.76 -4.24 4.46
CA TYR A 344 -3.13 -5.55 4.98
C TYR A 344 -4.44 -6.05 4.36
N LEU A 345 -5.49 -5.22 4.35
CA LEU A 345 -6.78 -5.57 3.75
C LEU A 345 -6.62 -5.94 2.27
N HIS A 346 -5.86 -5.15 1.52
CA HIS A 346 -5.59 -5.39 0.10
C HIS A 346 -4.86 -6.73 -0.12
N GLY A 347 -3.84 -7.03 0.68
CA GLY A 347 -3.13 -8.31 0.62
C GLY A 347 -4.01 -9.50 0.99
N ARG A 348 -4.82 -9.38 2.05
CA ARG A 348 -5.75 -10.44 2.49
C ARG A 348 -6.84 -10.71 1.46
N ALA A 349 -7.39 -9.65 0.85
CA ALA A 349 -8.35 -9.75 -0.25
C ALA A 349 -7.75 -10.49 -1.45
N ALA A 350 -6.52 -10.16 -1.83
CA ALA A 350 -5.82 -10.84 -2.91
C ALA A 350 -5.56 -12.31 -2.60
N GLN A 351 -5.21 -12.64 -1.36
CA GLN A 351 -5.04 -14.01 -0.92
C GLN A 351 -6.35 -14.81 -1.01
N ALA A 352 -7.47 -14.24 -0.57
CA ALA A 352 -8.78 -14.88 -0.66
C ALA A 352 -9.15 -15.19 -2.13
N ILE A 353 -8.85 -14.27 -3.06
CA ILE A 353 -9.04 -14.51 -4.49
C ILE A 353 -8.11 -15.63 -4.98
N ALA A 354 -6.84 -15.59 -4.61
CA ALA A 354 -5.86 -16.60 -5.00
C ALA A 354 -6.22 -18.00 -4.51
N GLU A 355 -6.78 -18.13 -3.31
CA GLU A 355 -7.28 -19.39 -2.76
C GLU A 355 -8.51 -19.91 -3.53
N ALA A 356 -9.37 -19.00 -4.02
CA ALA A 356 -10.58 -19.36 -4.74
C ALA A 356 -10.34 -19.72 -6.22
N VAL A 357 -9.51 -18.96 -6.93
CA VAL A 357 -9.36 -19.06 -8.40
C VAL A 357 -7.91 -19.15 -8.88
N GLY A 358 -6.93 -19.11 -7.98
CA GLY A 358 -5.50 -19.08 -8.31
C GLY A 358 -4.96 -17.66 -8.60
N ASN A 359 -3.66 -17.58 -8.90
CA ASN A 359 -2.96 -16.30 -9.12
C ASN A 359 -3.02 -15.79 -10.57
N THR A 360 -3.37 -16.66 -11.52
CA THR A 360 -3.34 -16.33 -12.95
C THR A 360 -4.70 -15.81 -13.39
N GLY A 361 -4.73 -14.57 -13.92
CA GLY A 361 -5.96 -13.97 -14.45
C GLY A 361 -6.73 -13.10 -13.44
N THR A 362 -6.22 -12.94 -12.21
CA THR A 362 -6.77 -11.97 -11.25
C THR A 362 -6.65 -10.56 -11.79
N VAL A 363 -7.74 -9.80 -11.73
CA VAL A 363 -7.77 -8.39 -12.14
C VAL A 363 -8.13 -7.49 -10.96
N ALA A 364 -7.79 -6.20 -11.06
CA ALA A 364 -7.99 -5.24 -9.98
C ALA A 364 -9.47 -5.11 -9.54
N SER A 365 -10.43 -5.30 -10.45
CA SER A 365 -11.85 -5.26 -10.12
C SER A 365 -12.32 -6.40 -9.21
N ASP A 366 -11.61 -7.54 -9.21
CA ASP A 366 -11.96 -8.67 -8.36
C ASP A 366 -11.71 -8.33 -6.89
N LEU A 367 -10.61 -7.60 -6.61
CA LEU A 367 -10.29 -7.09 -5.28
C LEU A 367 -11.47 -6.29 -4.72
N ILE A 368 -12.00 -5.35 -5.50
CA ILE A 368 -13.11 -4.47 -5.11
C ILE A 368 -14.35 -5.27 -4.67
N GLN A 369 -14.62 -6.41 -5.30
CA GLN A 369 -15.79 -7.22 -4.96
C GLN A 369 -15.66 -7.90 -3.60
N VAL A 370 -14.46 -8.36 -3.23
CA VAL A 370 -14.23 -9.11 -1.99
C VAL A 370 -13.92 -8.22 -0.78
N LEU A 371 -13.63 -6.92 -0.97
CA LEU A 371 -13.31 -6.00 0.14
C LEU A 371 -14.33 -6.04 1.30
N PRO A 372 -15.65 -5.95 1.08
CA PRO A 372 -16.61 -5.94 2.19
C PRO A 372 -16.59 -7.23 3.01
N GLU A 373 -16.46 -8.37 2.33
CA GLU A 373 -16.36 -9.68 2.99
C GLU A 373 -15.06 -9.81 3.78
N THR A 374 -13.94 -9.38 3.20
CA THR A 374 -12.63 -9.40 3.87
C THR A 374 -12.64 -8.51 5.13
N ILE A 375 -13.21 -7.30 5.05
CA ILE A 375 -13.40 -6.43 6.23
C ILE A 375 -14.27 -7.12 7.29
N SER A 376 -15.37 -7.74 6.87
CA SER A 376 -16.25 -8.46 7.80
C SER A 376 -15.57 -9.66 8.45
N GLY A 377 -14.68 -10.35 7.74
CA GLY A 377 -13.85 -11.43 8.27
C GLY A 377 -12.91 -10.92 9.37
N LEU A 378 -12.17 -9.84 9.11
CA LEU A 378 -11.23 -9.25 10.06
C LEU A 378 -11.91 -8.80 11.37
N ARG A 379 -13.16 -8.33 11.29
CA ARG A 379 -13.93 -7.94 12.49
C ARG A 379 -14.42 -9.12 13.32
N ARG A 380 -14.73 -10.27 12.70
CA ARG A 380 -15.33 -11.43 13.39
C ARG A 380 -14.29 -12.43 13.89
N HIS A 381 -13.22 -12.63 13.13
CA HIS A 381 -12.22 -13.67 13.36
C HIS A 381 -10.83 -13.10 13.12
N PRO A 382 -10.28 -12.33 14.08
CA PRO A 382 -8.90 -11.87 13.98
C PRO A 382 -7.91 -13.04 13.86
N ASP A 383 -8.23 -14.23 14.37
CA ASP A 383 -7.27 -15.36 14.43
C ASP A 383 -7.13 -16.16 13.11
N ALA A 384 -7.85 -15.81 12.03
CA ALA A 384 -7.88 -16.60 10.78
C ALA A 384 -6.71 -16.28 9.80
N GLY A 385 -5.51 -16.05 10.35
CA GLY A 385 -4.29 -15.66 9.63
C GLY A 385 -3.37 -16.81 9.28
#